data_AF-A0A2N2M8Z6-F1
#
_entry.id   AF-A0A2N2M8Z6-F1
#
_cell.length_a   1.000
_cell.length_b   1.000
_cell.length_c   1.000
_cell.angle_alpha   90.00
_cell.angle_beta   90.00
_cell.angle_gamma   90.00
#
_symmetry.space_group_name_H-M   'P 1'
#
loop_
_entity.id
_entity.type
_entity.pdbx_description
1 polymer ?
#
loop_
_entity_poly.entity_id
_entity_poly.type
_entity_poly.pdbx_seq_one_letter_code
_entity_poly.pdbx_strand_id
1 'polypeptide(L)'
;KGDMFNSFTWGGYLLYRLWPEKQVFIDGQTDFYGEALSREYAQVMNAAEDWQSILDNYHVEWAILPSQDAIVRALKSDPEWESIYSDPTAEILRRK
;
A
#
# COMPACT_ATOMS: atom_id res chain seq x y z
N LYS A 1 4.79 5.47 12.39
CA LYS A 1 3.37 5.82 12.67
C LYS A 1 2.75 6.18 11.31
N GLY A 2 1.48 6.59 11.22
CA GLY A 2 0.84 6.89 9.93
C GLY A 2 0.05 5.76 9.28
N ASP A 3 -0.59 6.15 8.17
CA ASP A 3 -1.54 5.34 7.42
C ASP A 3 -0.81 4.41 6.46
N MET A 4 -1.29 3.16 6.42
CA MET A 4 -0.65 2.04 5.74
C MET A 4 -1.26 1.87 4.36
N PHE A 5 -0.41 1.67 3.34
CA PHE A 5 -0.81 1.04 2.08
C PHE A 5 -0.41 -0.44 2.07
N ASN A 6 -1.36 -1.34 1.85
CA ASN A 6 -1.11 -2.78 1.91
C ASN A 6 -1.53 -3.51 0.63
N SER A 7 -0.96 -4.70 0.43
CA SER A 7 -1.47 -5.63 -0.56
C SER A 7 -2.90 -6.08 -0.22
N PHE A 8 -3.77 -6.09 -1.23
CA PHE A 8 -5.15 -6.55 -1.14
C PHE A 8 -5.25 -7.96 -0.56
N THR A 9 -4.39 -8.86 -1.02
CA THR A 9 -4.39 -10.27 -0.59
C THR A 9 -3.98 -10.45 0.88
N TRP A 10 -3.25 -9.48 1.45
CA TRP A 10 -2.82 -9.49 2.84
C TRP A 10 -3.76 -8.69 3.75
N GLY A 11 -4.65 -7.87 3.18
CA GLY A 11 -5.51 -6.93 3.93
C GLY A 11 -6.33 -7.61 5.01
N GLY A 12 -6.96 -8.74 4.73
CA GLY A 12 -7.78 -9.44 5.74
C GLY A 12 -6.98 -9.92 6.95
N TYR A 13 -5.76 -10.44 6.72
CA TYR A 13 -4.88 -10.86 7.81
C TYR A 13 -4.35 -9.67 8.61
N LEU A 14 -3.95 -8.59 7.93
CA LEU A 14 -3.48 -7.36 8.57
C LEU A 14 -4.59 -6.72 9.41
N LEU A 15 -5.82 -6.65 8.90
CA LEU A 15 -6.97 -6.16 9.64
C LEU A 15 -7.20 -6.98 10.92
N TYR A 16 -7.21 -8.31 10.80
CA TYR A 16 -7.39 -9.20 11.94
C TYR A 16 -6.33 -9.00 13.05
N ARG A 17 -5.07 -8.70 12.67
CA ARG A 17 -3.94 -8.62 13.60
C ARG A 17 -3.68 -7.23 14.18
N LEU A 18 -4.09 -6.18 13.47
CA LEU A 18 -3.71 -4.81 13.81
C LEU A 18 -4.90 -3.92 14.22
N TRP A 19 -6.12 -4.42 14.11
CA TRP A 19 -7.30 -3.69 14.57
C TRP A 19 -7.38 -3.67 16.11
N PRO A 20 -7.74 -2.53 16.74
CA PRO A 20 -8.11 -1.23 16.14
C PRO A 20 -6.96 -0.23 15.93
N GLU A 21 -5.73 -0.60 16.27
CA GLU A 21 -4.59 0.32 16.27
C GLU A 21 -4.17 0.79 14.87
N LYS A 22 -4.44 -0.03 13.83
CA LYS A 22 -4.19 0.31 12.42
C LYS A 22 -5.35 -0.13 11.53
N GLN A 23 -5.74 0.79 10.65
CA GLN A 23 -6.66 0.51 9.56
C GLN A 23 -5.87 0.03 8.33
N VAL A 24 -6.45 -0.92 7.62
CA VAL A 24 -5.94 -1.36 6.32
C VAL A 24 -6.41 -0.39 5.24
N PHE A 25 -5.63 -0.23 4.17
CA PHE A 25 -6.05 0.53 3.00
C PHE A 25 -7.19 -0.20 2.27
N ILE A 26 -7.03 -1.51 2.10
CA ILE A 26 -8.01 -2.37 1.44
C ILE A 26 -7.89 -3.81 1.95
N ASP A 27 -9.00 -4.53 1.98
CA ASP A 27 -9.06 -5.98 2.21
C ASP A 27 -10.06 -6.65 1.25
N GLY A 28 -10.28 -7.95 1.41
CA GLY A 28 -11.18 -8.75 0.58
C GLY A 28 -12.67 -8.39 0.64
N GLN A 29 -13.08 -7.42 1.47
CA GLN A 29 -14.46 -6.97 1.61
C GLN A 29 -14.78 -5.88 0.57
N THR A 30 -14.50 -6.15 -0.71
CA THR A 30 -14.58 -5.20 -1.83
C THR A 30 -15.94 -4.54 -1.98
N ASP A 31 -17.03 -5.23 -1.60
CA ASP A 31 -18.40 -4.73 -1.68
C ASP A 31 -18.62 -3.45 -0.85
N PHE A 32 -17.80 -3.19 0.17
CA PHE A 32 -17.91 -2.00 1.02
C PHE A 32 -17.10 -0.80 0.53
N TYR A 33 -16.03 -1.04 -0.25
CA TYR A 33 -15.10 0.00 -0.69
C TYR A 33 -15.53 0.70 -1.99
N GLY A 34 -16.30 -0.01 -2.82
CA GLY A 34 -16.79 0.50 -4.08
C GLY A 34 -15.76 0.52 -5.21
N GLU A 35 -16.24 0.87 -6.41
CA GLU A 35 -15.45 0.82 -7.64
C GLU A 35 -14.33 1.87 -7.67
N ALA A 36 -14.57 3.07 -7.11
CA ALA A 36 -13.61 4.16 -7.13
C ALA A 36 -12.30 3.79 -6.41
N LEU A 37 -12.38 3.29 -5.18
CA LEU A 37 -11.19 2.88 -4.42
C LEU A 37 -10.47 1.72 -5.12
N SER A 38 -11.22 0.76 -5.67
CA SER A 38 -10.63 -0.39 -6.39
C SER A 38 -9.82 0.07 -7.61
N ARG A 39 -10.27 1.11 -8.30
CA ARG A 39 -9.57 1.71 -9.45
C ARG A 39 -8.32 2.48 -9.03
N GLU A 40 -8.42 3.29 -7.98
CA GLU A 40 -7.27 4.01 -7.41
C GLU A 40 -6.21 3.03 -6.90
N TYR A 41 -6.63 1.98 -6.18
CA TYR A 41 -5.73 0.91 -5.74
C TYR A 41 -5.01 0.25 -6.92
N ALA A 42 -5.74 -0.09 -7.99
CA ALA A 42 -5.13 -0.64 -9.19
C ALA A 42 -4.15 0.33 -9.87
N GLN A 43 -4.46 1.64 -9.91
CA GLN A 43 -3.57 2.66 -10.46
C GLN A 43 -2.25 2.71 -9.68
N VAL A 44 -2.31 2.66 -8.34
CA VAL A 44 -1.13 2.57 -7.49
C VAL A 44 -0.36 1.28 -7.73
N MET A 45 -1.01 0.11 -7.69
CA MET A 45 -0.33 -1.17 -7.85
C MET A 45 0.39 -1.32 -9.20
N ASN A 46 -0.14 -0.67 -10.25
CA ASN A 46 0.47 -0.65 -11.59
C ASN A 46 1.53 0.45 -11.77
N ALA A 47 1.76 1.30 -10.77
CA ALA A 47 2.57 2.52 -10.89
C ALA A 47 2.18 3.36 -12.12
N ALA A 48 0.87 3.43 -12.41
CA ALA A 48 0.32 4.18 -13.54
C ALA A 48 0.43 5.69 -13.29
N GLU A 49 0.25 6.50 -14.32
CA GLU A 49 0.37 7.97 -14.22
C GLU A 49 -0.34 8.54 -12.98
N ASP A 50 0.32 9.47 -12.30
CA ASP A 50 -0.20 10.18 -11.12
C ASP A 50 -0.55 9.29 -9.90
N TRP A 51 0.02 8.07 -9.81
CA TRP A 51 -0.21 7.19 -8.66
C TRP A 51 0.23 7.79 -7.32
N GLN A 52 1.24 8.66 -7.32
CA GLN A 52 1.74 9.31 -6.11
C GLN A 52 0.68 10.18 -5.44
N SER A 53 -0.10 10.92 -6.25
CA SER A 53 -1.17 11.78 -5.76
C SER A 53 -2.26 10.99 -5.02
N ILE A 54 -2.49 9.73 -5.39
CA ILE A 54 -3.40 8.85 -4.64
C ILE A 54 -2.83 8.58 -3.24
N LEU A 55 -1.56 8.18 -3.14
CA LEU A 55 -0.93 7.95 -1.84
C LEU A 55 -0.91 9.21 -0.96
N ASP A 56 -0.74 10.39 -1.58
CA ASP A 56 -0.78 11.67 -0.88
C ASP A 56 -2.19 12.02 -0.38
N ASN A 57 -3.22 11.81 -1.21
CA ASN A 57 -4.62 12.04 -0.82
C ASN A 57 -5.05 11.18 0.37
N TYR A 58 -4.56 9.94 0.43
CA TYR A 58 -4.79 9.03 1.55
C TYR A 58 -3.77 9.15 2.67
N HIS A 59 -2.87 10.14 2.63
CA HIS A 59 -1.85 10.40 3.66
C HIS A 59 -1.01 9.17 4.03
N VAL A 60 -0.69 8.34 3.03
CA VAL A 60 0.05 7.09 3.23
C VAL A 60 1.48 7.42 3.65
N GLU A 61 1.89 6.97 4.84
CA GLU A 61 3.24 7.18 5.38
C GLU A 61 4.14 5.95 5.22
N TRP A 62 3.56 4.76 5.03
CA TRP A 62 4.31 3.52 4.87
C TRP A 62 3.51 2.46 4.11
N ALA A 63 4.22 1.51 3.48
CA ALA A 63 3.62 0.45 2.68
C ALA A 63 4.19 -0.92 3.06
N ILE A 64 3.35 -1.96 2.96
CA ILE A 64 3.75 -3.38 3.04
C ILE A 64 3.21 -4.14 1.83
N LEU A 65 4.12 -4.60 0.98
CA LEU A 65 3.80 -5.09 -0.37
C LEU A 65 4.63 -6.33 -0.74
N PRO A 66 4.14 -7.21 -1.63
CA PRO A 66 4.94 -8.27 -2.21
C PRO A 66 6.18 -7.72 -2.92
N SER A 67 7.35 -8.26 -2.61
CA SER A 67 8.64 -7.68 -3.05
C SER A 67 8.80 -7.59 -4.58
N GLN A 68 8.02 -8.36 -5.34
CA GLN A 68 8.10 -8.44 -6.80
C GLN A 68 7.11 -7.52 -7.54
N ASP A 69 6.17 -6.89 -6.82
CA ASP A 69 5.14 -6.04 -7.41
C ASP A 69 5.76 -4.79 -8.07
N ALA A 70 5.12 -4.31 -9.14
CA ALA A 70 5.64 -3.19 -9.92
C ALA A 70 5.76 -1.90 -9.08
N ILE A 71 4.76 -1.63 -8.25
CA ILE A 71 4.76 -0.50 -7.31
C ILE A 71 5.97 -0.50 -6.36
N VAL A 72 6.49 -1.66 -5.96
CA VAL A 72 7.68 -1.72 -5.10
C VAL A 72 8.91 -1.14 -5.82
N ARG A 73 9.07 -1.43 -7.11
CA ARG A 73 10.17 -0.85 -7.91
C ARG A 73 10.00 0.67 -8.08
N ALA A 74 8.76 1.14 -8.27
CA ALA A 74 8.47 2.56 -8.38
C ALA A 74 8.78 3.29 -7.07
N LEU A 75 8.28 2.79 -5.93
CA LEU A 75 8.57 3.35 -4.60
C LEU A 75 10.06 3.34 -4.27
N LYS A 76 10.80 2.27 -4.60
CA LYS A 76 12.27 2.24 -4.41
C LYS A 76 13.02 3.28 -5.24
N SER A 77 12.45 3.70 -6.37
CA SER A 77 13.06 4.70 -7.25
C SER A 77 12.67 6.14 -6.87
N ASP A 78 11.68 6.30 -5.98
CA ASP A 78 11.20 7.58 -5.49
C ASP A 78 12.08 8.06 -4.33
N PRO A 79 12.71 9.25 -4.42
CA PRO A 79 13.58 9.76 -3.37
C PRO A 79 12.86 10.06 -2.05
N GLU A 80 11.52 10.22 -2.05
CA GLU A 80 10.72 10.43 -0.83
C GLU A 80 10.57 9.17 0.00
N TRP A 81 10.83 8.00 -0.59
CA TRP A 81 10.65 6.71 0.06
C TRP A 81 12.00 6.07 0.42
N GLU A 82 11.97 5.26 1.47
CA GLU A 82 13.07 4.39 1.86
C GLU A 82 12.56 2.99 2.17
N SER A 83 13.31 1.97 1.73
CA SER A 83 13.10 0.60 2.18
C SER A 83 13.64 0.44 3.59
N ILE A 84 12.77 0.00 4.51
CA ILE A 84 13.13 -0.28 5.91
C ILE A 84 13.17 -1.78 6.20
N TYR A 85 12.62 -2.60 5.30
CA TYR A 85 12.69 -4.05 5.35
C TYR A 85 12.51 -4.65 3.95
N SER A 86 13.26 -5.71 3.65
CA SER A 86 13.17 -6.43 2.39
C SER A 86 13.54 -7.90 2.59
N ASP A 87 12.68 -8.79 2.12
CA ASP A 87 12.97 -10.22 1.97
C ASP A 87 12.35 -10.75 0.64
N PRO A 88 12.47 -12.05 0.31
CA PRO A 88 11.87 -12.59 -0.90
C PRO A 88 10.34 -12.49 -1.00
N THR A 89 9.65 -12.22 0.11
CA THR A 89 8.18 -12.20 0.24
C THR A 89 7.65 -10.77 0.31
N ALA A 90 8.19 -9.95 1.21
CA ALA A 90 7.68 -8.63 1.54
C ALA A 90 8.74 -7.53 1.47
N GLU A 91 8.30 -6.39 1.00
CA GLU A 91 8.98 -5.11 1.12
C GLU A 91 8.17 -4.21 2.05
N ILE A 92 8.85 -3.57 3.00
CA ILE A 92 8.26 -2.48 3.79
C ILE A 92 9.02 -1.21 3.46
N LEU A 93 8.27 -0.20 3.00
CA LEU A 93 8.79 1.11 2.68
C LEU A 93 8.13 2.17 3.54
N ARG A 94 8.85 3.26 3.80
CA ARG A 94 8.37 4.40 4.57
C ARG A 94 8.69 5.69 3.83
N ARG A 95 7.80 6.67 3.89
CA ARG A 95 8.12 8.05 3.52
C ARG A 95 9.11 8.66 4.51
N LYS A 96 10.06 9.44 4.00
CA LYS A 96 11.09 10.14 4.78
C LYS A 96 10.51 11.32 5.56
#